data_AF-A0A1H2GYU4-F1
#
_entry.id   AF-A0A1H2GYU4-F1
#
_cell.length_a   1.000
_cell.length_b   1.000
_cell.length_c   1.000
_cell.angle_alpha   90.00
_cell.angle_beta   90.00
_cell.angle_gamma   90.00
#
_symmetry.space_group_name_H-M   'P 1'
#
loop_
_entity.id
_entity.type
_entity.pdbx_description
1 polymer ?
#
loop_
_entity_poly.entity_id
_entity_poly.type
_entity_poly.pdbx_seq_one_letter_code
_entity_poly.pdbx_strand_id
1 'polypeptide(L)'
;MDVLVSKAMSSIASALFEPILKFVWGRAYTQHLWKDCFKVAAKSSDFDQDLAVHLASAPALERLMINTFKADRSVPSASDFAIAILFELLDRGENSNSQFSPDQIRHLAVGIRRHWLNGIINSSALQKRFVSIRDLHPAKLIGLDASCLNDENRLLGDYKEIVKRYFSSFSTSDSTETVRVWLPDEEGVVHYDECLRRFVEVKLNTSVGADRGFFRAGFDYSIERTGDRLHVCFLNTKTSMESGHFGRYSVGRATSHVLWAR
;
A
#
# COMPACT_ATOMS: atom_id res chain seq x y z
N MET A 1 31.28 26.10 -36.85
CA MET A 1 29.88 25.66 -36.78
C MET A 1 29.69 24.53 -35.76
N ASP A 2 30.68 23.66 -35.58
CA ASP A 2 30.59 22.48 -34.71
C ASP A 2 30.49 22.76 -33.19
N VAL A 3 31.05 23.88 -32.71
CA VAL A 3 31.00 24.25 -31.27
C VAL A 3 29.60 24.71 -30.82
N LEU A 4 28.80 25.24 -31.75
CA LEU A 4 27.42 25.66 -31.46
C LEU A 4 26.46 24.47 -31.43
N VAL A 5 26.69 23.47 -32.29
CA VAL A 5 25.90 22.23 -32.33
C VAL A 5 26.18 21.39 -31.07
N SER A 6 27.43 21.32 -30.60
CA SER A 6 27.75 20.55 -29.38
C SER A 6 27.17 21.17 -28.10
N LYS A 7 27.15 22.50 -27.97
CA LYS A 7 26.49 23.20 -26.86
C LYS A 7 24.96 23.08 -26.90
N ALA A 8 24.37 23.13 -28.09
CA ALA A 8 22.93 22.92 -28.24
C ALA A 8 22.55 21.48 -27.89
N MET A 9 23.31 20.49 -28.33
CA MET A 9 23.06 19.08 -28.00
C MET A 9 23.32 18.75 -26.52
N SER A 10 24.29 19.38 -25.85
CA SER A 10 24.50 19.18 -24.40
C SER A 10 23.41 19.87 -23.55
N SER A 11 22.88 21.00 -24.00
CA SER A 11 21.73 21.69 -23.39
C SER A 11 20.44 20.89 -23.53
N ILE A 12 20.20 20.31 -24.72
CA ILE A 12 19.04 19.46 -24.98
C ILE A 12 19.15 18.13 -24.22
N ALA A 13 20.33 17.52 -24.18
CA ALA A 13 20.57 16.31 -23.39
C ALA A 13 20.40 16.58 -21.89
N SER A 14 20.97 17.65 -21.33
CA SER A 14 20.76 17.99 -19.91
C SER A 14 19.29 18.31 -19.60
N ALA A 15 18.58 19.04 -20.47
CA ALA A 15 17.17 19.33 -20.29
C ALA A 15 16.26 18.08 -20.35
N LEU A 16 16.62 17.07 -21.15
CA LEU A 16 15.86 15.81 -21.26
C LEU A 16 16.25 14.78 -20.20
N PHE A 17 17.52 14.72 -19.82
CA PHE A 17 18.03 13.70 -18.89
C PHE A 17 17.99 14.15 -17.43
N GLU A 18 18.13 15.45 -17.11
CA GLU A 18 18.03 15.92 -15.72
C GLU A 18 16.69 15.61 -15.05
N PRO A 19 15.52 15.80 -15.69
CA PRO A 19 14.24 15.47 -15.07
C PRO A 19 14.12 13.96 -14.79
N ILE A 20 14.61 13.13 -15.70
CA ILE A 20 14.60 11.67 -15.59
C ILE A 20 15.56 11.22 -14.48
N LEU A 21 16.77 11.76 -14.44
CA LEU A 21 17.75 11.50 -13.38
C LEU A 21 17.22 11.98 -12.01
N LYS A 22 16.67 13.18 -11.91
CA LYS A 22 16.04 13.71 -10.68
C LYS A 22 14.86 12.84 -10.24
N PHE A 23 14.06 12.32 -11.17
CA PHE A 23 12.95 11.42 -10.87
C PHE A 23 13.42 10.04 -10.39
N VAL A 24 14.38 9.43 -11.07
CA VAL A 24 14.94 8.11 -10.73
C VAL A 24 15.72 8.17 -9.41
N TRP A 25 16.56 9.18 -9.23
CA TRP A 25 17.33 9.39 -8.00
C TRP A 25 16.41 9.77 -6.84
N GLY A 26 15.37 10.58 -7.08
CA GLY A 26 14.35 10.89 -6.09
C GLY A 26 13.60 9.64 -5.63
N ARG A 27 13.23 8.73 -6.55
CA ARG A 27 12.56 7.47 -6.22
C ARG A 27 13.49 6.53 -5.44
N ALA A 28 14.74 6.39 -5.87
CA ALA A 28 15.74 5.56 -5.19
C ALA A 28 16.03 6.09 -3.77
N TYR A 29 16.24 7.39 -3.62
CA TYR A 29 16.46 8.03 -2.32
C TYR A 29 15.26 7.83 -1.38
N THR A 30 14.03 8.02 -1.89
CA THR A 30 12.80 7.80 -1.12
C THR A 30 12.70 6.35 -0.65
N GLN A 31 13.00 5.39 -1.52
CA GLN A 31 12.98 3.96 -1.20
C GLN A 31 14.07 3.55 -0.19
N HIS A 32 15.27 4.13 -0.29
CA HIS A 32 16.32 3.92 0.71
C HIS A 32 15.91 4.47 2.07
N LEU A 33 15.45 5.71 2.12
CA LEU A 33 14.94 6.32 3.35
C LEU A 33 13.80 5.49 3.96
N TRP A 34 12.89 4.98 3.12
CA TRP A 34 11.79 4.14 3.55
C TRP A 34 12.27 2.84 4.23
N LYS A 35 13.20 2.11 3.60
CA LYS A 35 13.79 0.89 4.18
C LYS A 35 14.55 1.17 5.47
N ASP A 36 15.27 2.29 5.53
CA ASP A 36 15.98 2.70 6.75
C ASP A 36 15.02 2.97 7.92
N CYS A 37 13.81 3.51 7.65
CA CYS A 37 12.80 3.70 8.67
C CYS A 37 12.37 2.38 9.31
N PHE A 38 12.18 1.32 8.52
CA PHE A 38 11.85 -0.02 9.02
C PHE A 38 12.99 -0.61 9.84
N LYS A 39 14.22 -0.50 9.34
CA LYS A 39 15.41 -1.01 10.04
C LYS A 39 15.59 -0.36 11.42
N VAL A 40 15.45 0.96 11.50
CA VAL A 40 15.59 1.70 12.77
C VAL A 40 14.43 1.36 13.72
N ALA A 41 13.20 1.32 13.21
CA ALA A 41 12.02 0.98 14.01
C ALA A 41 12.08 -0.45 14.57
N ALA A 42 12.54 -1.42 13.78
CA ALA A 42 12.71 -2.82 14.18
C ALA A 42 13.67 -2.96 15.37
N LYS A 43 14.80 -2.24 15.33
CA LYS A 43 15.76 -2.21 16.45
C LYS A 43 15.12 -1.70 17.75
N SER A 44 14.26 -0.68 17.67
CA SER A 44 13.59 -0.11 18.86
C SER A 44 12.41 -0.94 19.39
N SER A 45 11.86 -1.83 18.57
CA SER A 45 10.67 -2.64 18.89
C SER A 45 10.99 -4.10 19.18
N ASP A 46 12.27 -4.47 19.23
CA ASP A 46 12.74 -5.86 19.35
C ASP A 46 12.09 -6.77 18.30
N PHE A 47 12.13 -6.30 17.05
CA PHE A 47 11.59 -7.00 15.88
C PHE A 47 12.74 -7.37 14.94
N ASP A 48 12.59 -8.48 14.20
CA ASP A 48 13.59 -8.95 13.24
C ASP A 48 13.83 -7.90 12.14
N GLN A 49 15.08 -7.41 12.04
CA GLN A 49 15.43 -6.32 11.12
C GLN A 49 15.34 -6.74 9.65
N ASP A 50 15.70 -7.98 9.32
CA ASP A 50 15.70 -8.46 7.94
C ASP A 50 14.26 -8.64 7.45
N LEU A 51 13.40 -9.19 8.31
CA LEU A 51 11.96 -9.26 8.06
C LEU A 51 11.34 -7.86 7.95
N ALA A 52 11.69 -6.92 8.82
CA ALA A 52 11.19 -5.55 8.73
C ALA A 52 11.59 -4.87 7.41
N VAL A 53 12.84 -5.02 6.98
CA VAL A 53 13.30 -4.48 5.69
C VAL A 53 12.59 -5.18 4.52
N HIS A 54 12.27 -6.47 4.66
CA HIS A 54 11.48 -7.19 3.66
C HIS A 54 10.03 -6.68 3.61
N LEU A 55 9.38 -6.47 4.77
CA LEU A 55 8.04 -5.87 4.89
C LEU A 55 7.99 -4.46 4.28
N ALA A 56 9.08 -3.69 4.32
CA ALA A 56 9.13 -2.37 3.70
C ALA A 56 8.87 -2.41 2.18
N SER A 57 9.15 -3.52 1.51
CA SER A 57 8.89 -3.73 0.09
C SER A 57 7.57 -4.46 -0.20
N ALA A 58 6.78 -4.78 0.83
CA ALA A 58 5.50 -5.43 0.64
C ALA A 58 4.44 -4.44 0.12
N PRO A 59 3.53 -4.88 -0.78
CA PRO A 59 2.54 -4.00 -1.42
C PRO A 59 1.72 -3.16 -0.43
N ALA A 60 1.26 -3.76 0.68
CA ALA A 60 0.48 -3.06 1.70
C ALA A 60 1.24 -1.89 2.34
N LEU A 61 2.55 -2.02 2.54
CA LEU A 61 3.38 -1.01 3.20
C LEU A 61 3.85 0.05 2.20
N GLU A 62 4.29 -0.34 1.01
CA GLU A 62 4.65 0.62 -0.05
C GLU A 62 3.47 1.54 -0.39
N ARG A 63 2.24 1.03 -0.31
CA ARG A 63 1.02 1.83 -0.43
C ARG A 63 0.99 2.98 0.58
N LEU A 64 1.31 2.75 1.85
CA LEU A 64 1.27 3.80 2.89
C LEU A 64 2.32 4.89 2.62
N MET A 65 3.51 4.49 2.18
CA MET A 65 4.54 5.44 1.72
C MET A 65 4.01 6.31 0.57
N ILE A 66 3.36 5.71 -0.43
CA ILE A 66 2.80 6.44 -1.57
C ILE A 66 1.66 7.37 -1.13
N ASN A 67 0.73 6.87 -0.30
CA ASN A 67 -0.44 7.61 0.17
C ASN A 67 -0.07 8.84 1.01
N THR A 68 1.13 8.85 1.62
CA THR A 68 1.68 10.05 2.27
C THR A 68 1.71 11.26 1.32
N PHE A 69 1.95 11.02 0.02
CA PHE A 69 2.03 12.05 -1.03
C PHE A 69 0.81 12.05 -1.98
N LYS A 70 -0.34 11.55 -1.54
CA LYS A 70 -1.61 11.67 -2.27
C LYS A 70 -2.52 12.70 -1.61
N ALA A 71 -3.05 13.64 -2.39
CA ALA A 71 -3.89 14.73 -1.87
C ALA A 71 -5.28 14.23 -1.44
N ASP A 72 -5.78 13.20 -2.11
CA ASP A 72 -7.10 12.57 -1.94
C ASP A 72 -7.16 11.54 -0.81
N ARG A 73 -6.04 11.29 -0.13
CA ARG A 73 -5.92 10.32 0.97
C ARG A 73 -5.50 11.00 2.25
N SER A 74 -5.89 10.51 3.43
CA SER A 74 -5.24 10.93 4.68
C SER A 74 -3.78 10.48 4.73
N VAL A 75 -2.96 11.12 5.57
CA VAL A 75 -1.62 10.61 5.88
C VAL A 75 -1.78 9.37 6.78
N PRO A 76 -1.11 8.24 6.48
CA PRO A 76 -1.28 7.03 7.26
C PRO A 76 -1.03 7.21 8.77
N SER A 77 -1.94 6.66 9.57
CA SER A 77 -1.87 6.57 11.02
C SER A 77 -0.97 5.42 11.47
N ALA A 78 -0.59 5.38 12.76
CA ALA A 78 0.14 4.22 13.29
C ALA A 78 -0.69 2.92 13.22
N SER A 79 -2.03 3.01 13.31
CA SER A 79 -2.93 1.85 13.17
C SER A 79 -2.92 1.31 11.74
N ASP A 80 -2.89 2.18 10.72
CA ASP A 80 -2.78 1.75 9.31
C ASP A 80 -1.51 0.94 9.07
N PHE A 81 -0.39 1.37 9.67
CA PHE A 81 0.87 0.62 9.64
C PHE A 81 0.73 -0.74 10.33
N ALA A 82 0.14 -0.80 11.52
CA ALA A 82 -0.04 -2.04 12.26
C ALA A 82 -0.91 -3.05 11.49
N ILE A 83 -2.03 -2.60 10.92
CA ILE A 83 -2.92 -3.41 10.08
C ILE A 83 -2.17 -3.94 8.86
N ALA A 84 -1.43 -3.09 8.16
CA ALA A 84 -0.68 -3.49 6.98
C ALA A 84 0.44 -4.51 7.31
N ILE A 85 1.17 -4.31 8.42
CA ILE A 85 2.19 -5.26 8.90
C ILE A 85 1.55 -6.62 9.19
N LEU A 86 0.48 -6.64 9.99
CA LEU A 86 -0.20 -7.88 10.34
C LEU A 86 -0.74 -8.61 9.13
N PHE A 87 -1.38 -7.88 8.22
CA PHE A 87 -1.91 -8.46 7.00
C PHE A 87 -0.82 -9.15 6.17
N GLU A 88 0.34 -8.52 5.99
CA GLU A 88 1.46 -9.11 5.25
C GLU A 88 2.09 -10.31 5.97
N LEU A 89 2.21 -10.27 7.31
CA LEU A 89 2.70 -11.41 8.10
C LEU A 89 1.73 -12.60 8.03
N LEU A 90 0.42 -12.33 8.03
CA LEU A 90 -0.63 -13.35 7.89
C LEU A 90 -0.60 -13.99 6.50
N ASP A 91 -0.52 -13.18 5.44
CA ASP A 91 -0.49 -13.64 4.04
C ASP A 91 0.72 -14.55 3.75
N ARG A 92 1.83 -14.34 4.47
CA ARG A 92 3.04 -15.17 4.37
C ARG A 92 2.98 -16.47 5.17
N GLY A 93 1.93 -16.66 5.96
CA GLY A 93 1.86 -17.74 6.95
C GLY A 93 2.82 -17.57 8.13
N GLU A 94 3.49 -16.43 8.26
CA GLU A 94 4.48 -16.14 9.32
C GLU A 94 3.81 -15.75 10.65
N ASN A 95 2.51 -15.44 10.65
CA ASN A 95 1.75 -15.19 11.87
C ASN A 95 1.02 -16.44 12.41
N SER A 96 1.31 -17.63 11.88
CA SER A 96 0.54 -18.84 12.19
C SER A 96 0.80 -19.43 13.58
N ASN A 97 1.83 -19.01 14.32
CA ASN A 97 2.09 -19.48 15.70
C ASN A 97 2.96 -18.52 16.54
N SER A 98 2.43 -17.36 16.95
CA SER A 98 2.96 -16.62 18.11
C SER A 98 4.35 -15.96 17.96
N GLN A 99 4.86 -15.75 16.74
CA GLN A 99 6.23 -15.24 16.55
C GLN A 99 6.41 -13.80 17.03
N PHE A 100 5.37 -12.97 16.95
CA PHE A 100 5.42 -11.56 17.37
C PHE A 100 4.24 -11.22 18.28
N SER A 101 4.54 -10.57 19.40
CA SER A 101 3.52 -10.02 20.29
C SER A 101 2.81 -8.82 19.63
N PRO A 102 1.52 -8.57 19.94
CA PRO A 102 0.83 -7.36 19.50
C PRO A 102 1.56 -6.07 19.90
N ASP A 103 2.25 -6.06 21.05
CA ASP A 103 3.08 -4.93 21.49
C ASP A 103 4.27 -4.65 20.56
N GLN A 104 4.98 -5.70 20.13
CA GLN A 104 6.09 -5.55 19.17
C GLN A 104 5.60 -4.94 17.85
N ILE A 105 4.46 -5.42 17.32
CA ILE A 105 3.86 -4.88 16.09
C ILE A 105 3.47 -3.41 16.24
N ARG A 106 2.87 -3.03 17.37
CA ARG A 106 2.48 -1.65 17.65
C ARG A 106 3.68 -0.73 17.76
N HIS A 107 4.70 -1.13 18.51
CA HIS A 107 5.93 -0.37 18.63
C HIS A 107 6.63 -0.22 17.29
N LEU A 108 6.66 -1.29 16.48
CA LEU A 108 7.19 -1.24 15.13
C LEU A 108 6.43 -0.24 14.26
N ALA A 109 5.09 -0.31 14.24
CA ALA A 109 4.24 0.57 13.45
C ALA A 109 4.39 2.06 13.83
N VAL A 110 4.38 2.35 15.14
CA VAL A 110 4.62 3.71 15.67
C VAL A 110 6.02 4.20 15.30
N GLY A 111 7.03 3.34 15.44
CA GLY A 111 8.40 3.62 15.08
C GLY A 111 8.56 3.96 13.61
N ILE A 112 8.04 3.11 12.71
CA ILE A 112 8.11 3.30 11.25
C ILE A 112 7.48 4.65 10.89
N ARG A 113 6.25 4.91 11.35
CA ARG A 113 5.55 6.15 11.04
C ARG A 113 6.34 7.38 11.51
N ARG A 114 6.86 7.34 12.74
CA ARG A 114 7.64 8.44 13.32
C ARG A 114 8.91 8.69 12.52
N HIS A 115 9.67 7.63 12.23
CA HIS A 115 10.91 7.74 11.45
C HIS A 115 10.65 8.21 10.02
N TRP A 116 9.56 7.78 9.41
CA TRP A 116 9.16 8.22 8.08
C TRP A 116 8.85 9.72 8.03
N LEU A 117 8.01 10.23 8.94
CA LEU A 117 7.71 11.66 9.02
C LEU A 117 8.95 12.50 9.32
N ASN A 118 9.83 12.02 10.21
CA ASN A 118 11.11 12.68 10.48
C ASN A 118 12.04 12.67 9.26
N GLY A 119 12.06 11.58 8.49
CA GLY A 119 12.78 11.49 7.22
C GLY A 119 12.29 12.53 6.20
N ILE A 120 10.97 12.72 6.12
CA ILE A 120 10.37 13.76 5.27
C ILE A 120 10.78 15.16 5.75
N ILE A 121 10.75 15.42 7.06
CA ILE A 121 11.15 16.71 7.65
C ILE A 121 12.62 17.04 7.34
N ASN A 122 13.49 16.04 7.45
CA ASN A 122 14.94 16.22 7.27
C ASN A 122 15.37 16.27 5.80
N SER A 123 14.49 15.88 4.87
CA SER A 123 14.73 15.96 3.43
C SER A 123 14.04 17.19 2.83
N SER A 124 14.81 18.20 2.45
CA SER A 124 14.28 19.43 1.85
C SER A 124 13.41 19.18 0.61
N ALA A 125 13.74 18.16 -0.20
CA ALA A 125 12.97 17.77 -1.37
C ALA A 125 11.63 17.13 -0.99
N LEU A 126 11.62 16.17 -0.06
CA LEU A 126 10.39 15.50 0.38
C LEU A 126 9.48 16.45 1.18
N GLN A 127 10.06 17.30 2.02
CA GLN A 127 9.33 18.33 2.77
C GLN A 127 8.61 19.30 1.82
N LYS A 128 9.31 19.85 0.81
CA LYS A 128 8.70 20.74 -0.19
C LYS A 128 7.56 20.05 -0.93
N ARG A 129 7.76 18.81 -1.36
CA ARG A 129 6.73 18.01 -2.01
C ARG A 129 5.53 17.76 -1.08
N PHE A 130 5.78 17.41 0.17
CA PHE A 130 4.74 17.18 1.17
C PHE A 130 3.91 18.44 1.38
N VAL A 131 4.54 19.59 1.64
CA VAL A 131 3.86 20.87 1.82
C VAL A 131 3.05 21.25 0.58
N SER A 132 3.61 21.06 -0.62
CA SER A 132 2.90 21.34 -1.88
C SER A 132 1.62 20.51 -2.08
N ILE A 133 1.55 19.31 -1.50
CA ILE A 133 0.42 18.38 -1.67
C ILE A 133 -0.58 18.49 -0.51
N ARG A 134 -0.06 18.72 0.70
CA ARG A 134 -0.82 18.65 1.96
C ARG A 134 -1.16 20.01 2.54
N ASP A 135 -0.57 21.08 2.02
CA ASP A 135 -0.70 22.45 2.52
C ASP A 135 -0.42 22.58 4.04
N LEU A 136 0.46 21.71 4.56
CA LEU A 136 0.83 21.70 5.96
C LEU A 136 2.25 21.16 6.16
N HIS A 137 2.91 21.64 7.22
CA HIS A 137 4.25 21.17 7.57
C HIS A 137 4.19 19.77 8.23
N PRO A 138 4.99 18.78 7.80
CA PRO A 138 4.90 17.39 8.28
C PRO A 138 5.08 17.22 9.79
N ALA A 139 5.81 18.12 10.46
CA ALA A 139 5.94 18.13 11.92
C ALA A 139 4.60 18.22 12.68
N LYS A 140 3.56 18.83 12.07
CA LYS A 140 2.21 18.90 12.66
C LYS A 140 1.57 17.52 12.81
N LEU A 141 2.05 16.50 12.08
CA LEU A 141 1.49 15.15 12.08
C LEU A 141 2.26 14.17 12.99
N ILE A 142 3.38 14.58 13.58
CA ILE A 142 4.17 13.70 14.46
C ILE A 142 3.34 13.21 15.64
N GLY A 143 2.54 14.09 16.25
CA GLY A 143 1.69 13.77 17.41
C GLY A 143 0.27 13.31 17.04
N LEU A 144 -0.22 13.64 15.85
CA LEU A 144 -1.54 13.22 15.38
C LEU A 144 -1.51 11.73 15.01
N ASP A 145 -2.49 10.95 15.50
CA ASP A 145 -2.62 9.50 15.23
C ASP A 145 -1.30 8.72 15.41
N ALA A 146 -0.51 9.17 16.38
CA ALA A 146 0.85 8.69 16.64
C ALA A 146 0.90 7.43 17.48
N SER A 147 -0.22 7.09 18.12
CA SER A 147 -0.37 5.91 18.97
C SER A 147 -1.25 4.87 18.31
N CYS A 148 -0.87 3.60 18.45
CA CYS A 148 -1.78 2.47 18.28
C CYS A 148 -2.11 1.96 19.69
N LEU A 149 -3.22 2.46 20.27
CA LEU A 149 -3.57 2.24 21.68
C LEU A 149 -4.24 0.88 21.95
N ASN A 150 -4.22 0.48 23.22
CA ASN A 150 -4.62 -0.84 23.73
C ASN A 150 -6.05 -1.30 23.44
N ASP A 151 -6.98 -0.40 23.12
CA ASP A 151 -8.37 -0.80 22.78
C ASP A 151 -8.44 -1.60 21.45
N GLU A 152 -7.35 -1.61 20.67
CA GLU A 152 -7.18 -2.46 19.48
C GLU A 152 -6.64 -3.87 19.79
N ASN A 153 -6.47 -4.28 21.05
CA ASN A 153 -5.97 -5.62 21.39
C ASN A 153 -6.86 -6.77 20.87
N ARG A 154 -8.17 -6.54 20.75
CA ARG A 154 -9.09 -7.51 20.11
C ARG A 154 -8.92 -7.57 18.59
N LEU A 155 -8.53 -6.45 17.97
CA LEU A 155 -8.34 -6.32 16.52
C LEU A 155 -7.09 -7.05 16.05
N LEU A 156 -5.98 -6.93 16.78
CA LEU A 156 -4.70 -7.52 16.35
C LEU A 156 -4.69 -9.06 16.46
N GLY A 157 -5.65 -9.66 17.17
CA GLY A 157 -5.84 -11.10 17.27
C GLY A 157 -6.95 -11.67 16.38
N ASP A 158 -7.75 -10.83 15.70
CA ASP A 158 -8.85 -11.26 14.84
C ASP A 158 -8.48 -11.06 13.37
N TYR A 159 -8.13 -12.16 12.70
CA TYR A 159 -7.82 -12.19 11.28
C TYR A 159 -8.93 -11.55 10.42
N LYS A 160 -10.20 -11.88 10.68
CA LYS A 160 -11.32 -11.41 9.87
C LYS A 160 -11.44 -9.89 9.97
N GLU A 161 -11.20 -9.34 11.15
CA GLU A 161 -11.26 -7.89 11.36
C GLU A 161 -10.05 -7.15 10.75
N ILE A 162 -8.84 -7.72 10.84
CA ILE A 162 -7.64 -7.17 10.17
C ILE A 162 -7.88 -7.08 8.66
N VAL A 163 -8.36 -8.16 8.06
CA VAL A 163 -8.67 -8.24 6.62
C VAL A 163 -9.73 -7.22 6.23
N LYS A 164 -10.81 -7.11 7.02
CA LYS A 164 -11.85 -6.10 6.79
C LYS A 164 -11.28 -4.69 6.79
N ARG A 165 -10.56 -4.30 7.84
CA ARG A 165 -9.95 -2.96 7.92
C ARG A 165 -8.94 -2.71 6.81
N TYR A 166 -8.14 -3.72 6.47
CA TYR A 166 -7.20 -3.65 5.35
C TYR A 166 -7.93 -3.29 4.05
N PHE A 167 -8.94 -4.04 3.65
CA PHE A 167 -9.66 -3.78 2.41
C PHE A 167 -10.49 -2.48 2.46
N SER A 168 -11.15 -2.19 3.58
CA SER A 168 -11.93 -0.96 3.74
C SER A 168 -11.07 0.30 3.56
N SER A 169 -9.79 0.25 3.95
CA SER A 169 -8.85 1.38 3.81
C SER A 169 -8.55 1.79 2.36
N PHE A 170 -8.91 0.96 1.36
CA PHE A 170 -8.76 1.30 -0.05
C PHE A 170 -9.89 2.20 -0.57
N SER A 171 -10.99 2.37 0.18
CA SER A 171 -12.14 3.15 -0.29
C SER A 171 -11.79 4.62 -0.49
N THR A 172 -12.09 5.20 -1.65
CA THR A 172 -11.89 6.64 -1.95
C THR A 172 -13.20 7.42 -1.85
N SER A 173 -13.10 8.73 -1.62
CA SER A 173 -14.27 9.62 -1.58
C SER A 173 -14.83 9.95 -2.98
N ASP A 174 -14.01 9.84 -4.02
CA ASP A 174 -14.35 10.09 -5.43
C ASP A 174 -14.77 8.82 -6.19
N SER A 175 -15.22 7.80 -5.46
CA SER A 175 -15.52 6.47 -6.01
C SER A 175 -16.62 6.51 -7.07
N THR A 176 -16.42 5.74 -8.14
CA THR A 176 -17.39 5.56 -9.23
C THR A 176 -18.09 4.21 -9.18
N GLU A 177 -17.54 3.25 -8.44
CA GLU A 177 -18.03 1.86 -8.36
C GLU A 177 -17.75 1.26 -6.99
N THR A 178 -18.59 0.30 -6.58
CA THR A 178 -18.35 -0.51 -5.37
C THR A 178 -17.86 -1.90 -5.78
N VAL A 179 -16.66 -2.25 -5.31
CA VAL A 179 -16.09 -3.59 -5.46
C VAL A 179 -16.34 -4.38 -4.17
N ARG A 180 -16.96 -5.55 -4.29
CA ARG A 180 -17.05 -6.54 -3.21
C ARG A 180 -15.80 -7.40 -3.22
N VAL A 181 -15.09 -7.41 -2.10
CA VAL A 181 -13.96 -8.31 -1.83
C VAL A 181 -14.48 -9.47 -1.01
N TRP A 182 -14.59 -10.65 -1.61
CA TRP A 182 -15.08 -11.86 -0.98
C TRP A 182 -13.98 -12.51 -0.15
N LEU A 183 -14.31 -12.82 1.10
CA LEU A 183 -13.37 -13.34 2.09
C LEU A 183 -13.46 -14.88 2.13
N PRO A 184 -12.32 -15.59 2.21
CA PRO A 184 -12.33 -17.03 2.39
C PRO A 184 -12.87 -17.43 3.76
N ASP A 185 -13.37 -18.66 3.86
CA ASP A 185 -13.70 -19.33 5.11
C ASP A 185 -12.46 -19.87 5.85
N GLU A 186 -12.69 -20.66 6.90
CA GLU A 186 -11.62 -21.22 7.73
C GLU A 186 -10.83 -22.30 6.98
N GLU A 187 -11.43 -22.87 5.93
CA GLU A 187 -10.86 -23.83 4.99
C GLU A 187 -10.18 -23.16 3.78
N GLY A 188 -10.20 -21.83 3.71
CA GLY A 188 -9.61 -21.07 2.60
C GLY A 188 -10.51 -20.96 1.36
N VAL A 189 -11.78 -21.33 1.46
CA VAL A 189 -12.75 -21.37 0.36
C VAL A 189 -13.59 -20.11 0.33
N VAL A 190 -13.68 -19.47 -0.83
CA VAL A 190 -14.54 -18.30 -1.03
C VAL A 190 -15.95 -18.71 -1.42
N HIS A 191 -16.93 -18.27 -0.63
CA HIS A 191 -18.36 -18.52 -0.87
C HIS A 191 -19.04 -17.24 -1.35
N TYR A 192 -19.67 -17.29 -2.52
CA TYR A 192 -20.41 -16.18 -3.11
C TYR A 192 -21.88 -16.10 -2.62
N ASP A 193 -22.11 -16.43 -1.35
CA ASP A 193 -23.44 -16.37 -0.75
C ASP A 193 -23.65 -15.03 -0.03
N GLU A 194 -24.54 -14.21 -0.59
CA GLU A 194 -24.94 -12.92 -0.03
C GLU A 194 -25.50 -13.05 1.39
N CYS A 195 -26.13 -14.18 1.73
CA CYS A 195 -26.67 -14.41 3.08
C CYS A 195 -25.56 -14.55 4.13
N LEU A 196 -24.40 -15.07 3.74
CA LEU A 196 -23.26 -15.25 4.64
C LEU A 196 -22.51 -13.94 4.91
N ARG A 197 -22.71 -12.90 4.07
CA ARG A 197 -22.06 -11.58 4.17
C ARG A 197 -20.55 -11.65 4.40
N ARG A 198 -19.87 -12.63 3.78
CA ARG A 198 -18.42 -12.81 3.84
C ARG A 198 -17.73 -11.97 2.78
N PHE A 199 -17.99 -10.67 2.79
CA PHE A 199 -17.35 -9.73 1.88
C PHE A 199 -17.12 -8.36 2.53
N VAL A 200 -16.23 -7.59 1.94
CA VAL A 200 -15.97 -6.18 2.25
C VAL A 200 -16.34 -5.34 1.04
N GLU A 201 -17.13 -4.31 1.24
CA GLU A 201 -17.41 -3.32 0.19
C GLU A 201 -16.31 -2.27 0.17
N VAL A 202 -15.72 -2.08 -1.00
CA VAL A 202 -14.64 -1.12 -1.23
C VAL A 202 -15.03 -0.19 -2.35
N LYS A 203 -15.09 1.10 -2.05
CA LYS A 203 -15.51 2.14 -3.00
C LYS A 203 -14.31 2.64 -3.79
N LEU A 204 -14.27 2.39 -5.10
CA LEU A 204 -13.11 2.71 -5.93
C LEU A 204 -13.47 3.64 -7.10
N ASN A 205 -12.53 4.49 -7.50
CA ASN A 205 -12.58 5.19 -8.77
C ASN A 205 -11.94 4.33 -9.86
N THR A 206 -12.76 3.68 -10.69
CA THR A 206 -12.29 2.75 -11.73
C THR A 206 -11.46 3.42 -12.82
N SER A 207 -11.62 4.73 -13.04
CA SER A 207 -10.82 5.49 -14.00
C SER A 207 -9.38 5.75 -13.51
N VAL A 208 -9.17 5.74 -12.19
CA VAL A 208 -7.87 5.96 -11.55
C VAL A 208 -7.17 4.64 -11.22
N GLY A 209 -7.95 3.62 -10.89
CA GLY A 209 -7.48 2.32 -10.42
C GLY A 209 -7.47 2.24 -8.89
N ALA A 210 -7.11 1.06 -8.37
CA ALA A 210 -6.95 0.82 -6.96
C ALA A 210 -5.52 1.14 -6.50
N ASP A 211 -5.35 1.48 -5.23
CA ASP A 211 -4.01 1.59 -4.65
C ASP A 211 -3.30 0.23 -4.67
N ARG A 212 -1.97 0.24 -4.71
CA ARG A 212 -1.17 -0.98 -4.69
C ARG A 212 -1.47 -1.87 -3.48
N GLY A 213 -1.51 -3.18 -3.67
CA GLY A 213 -1.88 -4.19 -2.70
C GLY A 213 -3.38 -4.45 -2.61
N PHE A 214 -4.21 -3.86 -3.46
CA PHE A 214 -5.66 -4.09 -3.42
C PHE A 214 -6.03 -5.49 -3.90
N PHE A 215 -5.44 -5.95 -4.99
CA PHE A 215 -5.66 -7.32 -5.46
C PHE A 215 -4.68 -8.27 -4.76
N ARG A 216 -5.22 -9.25 -4.05
CA ARG A 216 -4.48 -10.22 -3.24
C ARG A 216 -4.90 -11.64 -3.61
N ALA A 217 -3.93 -12.55 -3.60
CA ALA A 217 -4.20 -13.96 -3.75
C ALA A 217 -5.03 -14.46 -2.55
N GLY A 218 -5.91 -15.44 -2.77
CA GLY A 218 -6.79 -15.99 -1.73
C GLY A 218 -8.09 -15.21 -1.51
N PHE A 219 -8.32 -14.12 -2.25
CA PHE A 219 -9.56 -13.34 -2.23
C PHE A 219 -10.17 -13.27 -3.64
N ASP A 220 -11.50 -13.22 -3.71
CA ASP A 220 -12.20 -12.95 -4.96
C ASP A 220 -12.84 -11.56 -4.96
N TYR A 221 -13.11 -11.05 -6.16
CA TYR A 221 -13.57 -9.69 -6.35
C TYR A 221 -14.74 -9.65 -7.33
N SER A 222 -15.75 -8.86 -7.03
CA SER A 222 -16.84 -8.58 -7.97
C SER A 222 -17.33 -7.15 -7.91
N ILE A 223 -17.91 -6.67 -9.00
CA ILE A 223 -18.61 -5.39 -9.05
C ILE A 223 -20.00 -5.56 -8.46
N GLU A 224 -20.35 -4.78 -7.44
CA GLU A 224 -21.65 -4.85 -6.76
C GLU A 224 -22.82 -4.69 -7.74
N ARG A 225 -22.75 -3.67 -8.61
CA ARG A 225 -23.85 -3.29 -9.49
C ARG A 225 -24.13 -4.32 -10.58
N THR A 226 -23.10 -4.98 -11.11
CA THR A 226 -23.23 -5.87 -12.28
C THR A 226 -23.08 -7.35 -11.95
N GLY A 227 -22.50 -7.68 -10.79
CA GLY A 227 -22.10 -9.04 -10.42
C GLY A 227 -20.91 -9.57 -11.22
N ASP A 228 -20.27 -8.74 -12.05
CA ASP A 228 -19.11 -9.14 -12.84
C ASP A 228 -17.92 -9.43 -11.93
N ARG A 229 -17.18 -10.50 -12.23
CA ARG A 229 -16.07 -11.00 -11.42
C ARG A 229 -14.73 -10.58 -12.00
N LEU A 230 -13.74 -10.40 -11.13
CA LEU A 230 -12.38 -10.11 -11.56
C LEU A 230 -11.82 -11.28 -12.39
N HIS A 231 -11.30 -10.95 -13.56
CA HIS A 231 -10.66 -11.89 -14.49
C HIS A 231 -9.15 -11.78 -14.47
N VAL A 232 -8.65 -10.54 -14.45
CA VAL A 232 -7.23 -10.23 -14.47
C VAL A 232 -7.01 -8.89 -13.78
N CYS A 233 -5.93 -8.80 -13.01
CA CYS A 233 -5.43 -7.56 -12.44
C CYS A 233 -4.05 -7.22 -13.03
N PHE A 234 -3.72 -5.93 -13.06
CA PHE A 234 -2.47 -5.42 -13.60
C PHE A 234 -1.99 -4.23 -12.78
N LEU A 235 -0.67 -4.09 -12.65
CA LEU A 235 -0.01 -2.95 -12.01
C LEU A 235 0.47 -1.96 -13.09
N ASN A 236 -0.06 -0.75 -13.08
CA ASN A 236 0.47 0.33 -13.89
C ASN A 236 1.73 0.89 -13.23
N THR A 237 2.90 0.58 -13.79
CA THR A 237 4.20 0.98 -13.22
C THR A 237 4.45 2.49 -13.22
N LYS A 238 3.75 3.24 -14.09
CA LYS A 238 3.87 4.71 -14.17
C LYS A 238 3.09 5.38 -13.04
N THR A 239 1.87 4.95 -12.79
CA THR A 239 1.00 5.51 -11.74
C THR A 239 1.15 4.82 -10.40
N SER A 240 1.79 3.64 -10.36
CA SER A 240 1.84 2.73 -9.21
C SER A 240 0.45 2.33 -8.69
N MET A 241 -0.54 2.30 -9.59
CA MET A 241 -1.92 1.91 -9.31
C MET A 241 -2.19 0.53 -9.89
N GLU A 242 -3.00 -0.23 -9.18
CA GLU A 242 -3.56 -1.50 -9.66
C GLU A 242 -4.86 -1.25 -10.42
N SER A 243 -5.18 -2.14 -11.34
CA SER A 243 -6.41 -2.08 -12.13
C SER A 243 -6.85 -3.50 -12.45
N GLY A 244 -8.15 -3.69 -12.64
CA GLY A 244 -8.74 -5.00 -12.86
C GLY A 244 -9.72 -4.98 -14.03
N HIS A 245 -9.74 -6.05 -14.81
CA HIS A 245 -10.81 -6.30 -15.76
C HIS A 245 -11.84 -7.24 -15.12
N PHE A 246 -13.10 -6.81 -15.12
CA PHE A 246 -14.23 -7.57 -14.57
C PHE A 246 -15.15 -8.03 -15.69
N GLY A 247 -15.65 -9.26 -15.62
CA GLY A 247 -16.63 -9.77 -16.57
C GLY A 247 -17.44 -10.96 -16.04
N ARG A 248 -18.32 -11.48 -16.89
CA ARG A 248 -19.22 -12.60 -16.55
C ARG A 248 -18.64 -14.00 -16.79
N TYR A 249 -17.51 -14.07 -17.50
CA TYR A 249 -16.93 -15.32 -17.99
C TYR A 249 -15.50 -15.49 -17.46
N SER A 250 -15.31 -16.36 -16.45
CA SER A 250 -13.96 -16.68 -15.95
C SER A 250 -12.99 -16.94 -17.11
N VAL A 251 -11.80 -16.35 -17.09
CA VAL A 251 -10.74 -16.59 -18.10
C VAL A 251 -10.50 -18.09 -18.30
N GLY A 252 -10.64 -18.87 -17.22
CA GLY A 252 -10.58 -20.33 -17.20
C GLY A 252 -11.59 -21.08 -18.09
N ARG A 253 -12.66 -20.44 -18.56
CA ARG A 253 -13.64 -21.04 -19.49
C ARG A 253 -13.24 -20.87 -20.96
N ALA A 254 -12.33 -19.95 -21.28
CA ALA A 254 -11.82 -19.73 -22.63
C ALA A 254 -10.43 -20.35 -22.84
N THR A 255 -9.62 -20.41 -21.78
CA THR A 255 -8.31 -21.08 -21.77
C THR A 255 -8.24 -21.86 -20.48
N SER A 256 -7.92 -23.16 -20.53
CA SER A 256 -7.89 -24.09 -19.38
C SER A 256 -6.78 -23.80 -18.34
N HIS A 257 -6.42 -22.53 -18.16
CA HIS A 257 -5.35 -22.07 -17.29
C HIS A 257 -5.82 -20.87 -16.46
N VAL A 258 -5.70 -20.98 -15.14
CA VAL A 258 -5.84 -19.83 -14.22
C VAL A 258 -4.52 -19.08 -14.25
N LEU A 259 -4.51 -17.88 -14.84
CA LEU A 259 -3.36 -16.98 -14.84
C LEU A 259 -3.46 -16.05 -13.63
N TRP A 260 -2.78 -16.40 -12.54
CA TRP A 260 -2.42 -15.44 -11.50
C TRP A 260 -1.18 -14.69 -11.96
N ALA A 261 -1.28 -13.38 -12.15
CA ALA A 261 -0.09 -12.55 -12.30
C ALA A 261 0.65 -12.58 -10.94
N ARG A 262 1.88 -13.12 -10.95
CA ARG A 262 2.82 -13.04 -9.82
C ARG A 262 3.30 -11.61 -9.61
#